data_AF-A0A2E5FKP7-F1
#
_entry.id   AF-A0A2E5FKP7-F1
#
_cell.length_a   1.000
_cell.length_b   1.000
_cell.length_c   1.000
_cell.angle_alpha   90.00
_cell.angle_beta   90.00
_cell.angle_gamma   90.00
#
_symmetry.space_group_name_H-M   'P 1'
#
loop_
_entity.id
_entity.type
_entity.pdbx_description
1 polymer ?
#
loop_
_entity_poly.entity_id
_entity_poly.type
_entity_poly.pdbx_seq_one_letter_code
_entity_poly.pdbx_strand_id
1 'polypeptide(L)'
;MLVSVPFLKILTIFFVFAVTLNSLSCGVETVNSRQILPPVTILGAKLIDSMGDELITDSVIVIRGTRIESVGYRSHTPVPKGGEIVDGRGLVVAPLTTGKSEHDVIKAGNVADLVLFKDNSTADIGNNRQIEHMMQAGEWVH
;
A
#
# COMPACT_ATOMS: atom_id res chain seq x y z
N MET A 1 -52.85 45.59 -42.39
CA MET A 1 -51.38 45.49 -42.18
C MET A 1 -51.09 45.98 -40.76
N LEU A 2 -50.83 45.06 -39.82
CA LEU A 2 -50.51 45.42 -38.43
C LEU A 2 -49.48 44.43 -37.87
N VAL A 3 -48.26 44.96 -37.75
CA VAL A 3 -47.19 44.77 -36.76
C VAL A 3 -46.98 43.38 -36.11
N SER A 4 -45.83 42.81 -36.47
CA SER A 4 -45.13 41.67 -35.86
C SER A 4 -44.79 41.88 -34.38
N VAL A 5 -45.20 40.95 -33.52
CA VAL A 5 -44.69 40.79 -32.14
C VAL A 5 -43.62 39.68 -32.12
N PRO A 6 -42.35 39.96 -31.76
CA PRO A 6 -41.34 38.93 -31.64
C PRO A 6 -41.39 38.31 -30.23
N PHE A 7 -42.09 37.19 -30.09
CA PHE A 7 -42.16 36.40 -28.84
C PHE A 7 -40.84 35.67 -28.49
N LEU A 8 -39.71 36.03 -29.13
CA LEU A 8 -38.50 35.19 -29.19
C LEU A 8 -37.28 35.71 -28.44
N LYS A 9 -37.39 36.75 -27.59
CA LYS A 9 -36.19 37.33 -26.92
C LYS A 9 -36.02 37.00 -25.43
N ILE A 10 -36.97 36.33 -24.78
CA ILE A 10 -36.90 36.10 -23.33
C ILE A 10 -36.20 34.76 -22.98
N LEU A 11 -36.14 33.81 -23.92
CA LEU A 11 -35.54 32.49 -23.65
C LEU A 11 -34.00 32.47 -23.66
N THR A 12 -33.35 33.52 -24.19
CA THR A 12 -31.89 33.55 -24.34
C THR A 12 -31.14 34.13 -23.14
N ILE A 13 -31.85 34.60 -22.09
CA ILE A 13 -31.20 35.17 -20.90
C ILE A 13 -30.90 34.10 -19.83
N PHE A 14 -31.64 32.99 -19.80
CA PHE A 14 -31.35 31.89 -18.87
C PHE A 14 -30.20 30.98 -19.33
N PHE A 15 -29.87 30.95 -20.62
CA PHE A 15 -28.82 30.07 -21.14
C PHE A 15 -27.40 30.60 -20.91
N VAL A 16 -27.25 31.91 -20.67
CA VAL A 16 -25.92 32.51 -20.38
C VAL A 16 -25.51 32.33 -18.92
N PHE A 17 -26.47 32.17 -17.99
CA PHE A 17 -26.16 32.06 -16.56
C PHE A 17 -25.68 30.66 -16.12
N ALA A 18 -25.90 29.62 -16.94
CA ALA A 18 -25.47 28.26 -16.61
C ALA A 18 -24.06 27.89 -17.12
N VAL A 19 -23.41 28.77 -17.90
CA VAL A 19 -22.21 28.39 -18.68
C VAL A 19 -20.89 28.97 -18.15
N THR A 20 -20.87 29.90 -17.19
CA THR A 20 -19.61 30.61 -16.84
C THR A 20 -19.09 30.43 -15.41
N LEU A 21 -19.52 29.39 -14.68
CA LEU A 21 -18.92 29.02 -13.38
C LEU A 21 -18.62 27.52 -13.27
N ASN A 22 -18.31 26.85 -14.39
CA ASN A 22 -17.43 25.69 -14.33
C ASN A 22 -16.00 26.21 -14.18
N SER A 23 -15.76 26.82 -13.01
CA SER A 23 -14.43 27.15 -12.52
C SER A 23 -13.59 25.90 -12.69
N LEU A 24 -12.47 26.06 -13.38
CA LEU A 24 -11.41 25.07 -13.47
C LEU A 24 -11.04 24.64 -12.04
N SER A 25 -11.67 23.60 -11.53
CA SER A 25 -11.01 22.72 -10.59
C SER A 25 -10.09 21.85 -11.43
N CYS A 26 -8.98 22.46 -11.87
CA CYS A 26 -7.78 21.68 -12.03
C CYS A 26 -7.48 21.22 -10.61
N GLY A 27 -8.03 20.05 -10.24
CA GLY A 27 -7.67 19.39 -9.02
C GLY A 27 -6.17 19.26 -9.07
N VAL A 28 -5.48 20.10 -8.31
CA VAL A 28 -4.17 19.73 -7.80
C VAL A 28 -4.49 18.50 -6.98
N GLU A 29 -4.31 17.33 -7.59
CA GLU A 29 -4.16 16.11 -6.84
C GLU A 29 -3.05 16.43 -5.86
N THR A 30 -3.42 16.60 -4.61
CA THR A 30 -2.47 16.65 -3.51
C THR A 30 -1.77 15.30 -3.58
N VAL A 31 -0.65 15.25 -4.32
CA VAL A 31 0.26 14.12 -4.31
C VAL A 31 0.54 13.92 -2.85
N ASN A 32 -0.03 12.86 -2.30
CA ASN A 32 -0.04 12.61 -0.88
C ASN A 32 1.43 12.53 -0.48
N SER A 33 1.96 13.54 0.22
CA SER A 33 3.41 13.64 0.49
C SER A 33 3.99 12.41 1.20
N ARG A 34 3.15 11.50 1.72
CA ARG A 34 3.57 10.16 2.18
C ARG A 34 4.15 9.27 1.07
N GLN A 35 3.84 9.52 -0.20
CA GLN A 35 4.38 8.80 -1.36
C GLN A 35 5.76 9.28 -1.80
N ILE A 36 6.29 10.36 -1.20
CA ILE A 36 7.60 10.92 -1.57
C ILE A 36 8.75 10.06 -1.04
N LEU A 37 8.51 9.27 0.01
CA LEU A 37 9.51 8.33 0.50
C LEU A 37 9.66 7.16 -0.49
N PRO A 38 10.89 6.86 -0.93
CA PRO A 38 11.17 5.66 -1.72
C PRO A 38 10.60 4.43 -1.00
N PRO A 39 9.85 3.56 -1.69
CA PRO A 39 9.28 2.39 -1.06
C PRO A 39 10.35 1.33 -0.80
N VAL A 40 10.16 0.52 0.23
CA VAL A 40 10.88 -0.75 0.39
C VAL A 40 9.90 -1.86 0.06
N THR A 41 10.28 -2.76 -0.86
CA THR A 41 9.44 -3.89 -1.25
C THR A 41 10.11 -5.21 -0.91
N ILE A 42 9.51 -5.99 -0.02
CA ILE A 42 9.89 -7.39 0.21
C ILE A 42 9.14 -8.23 -0.81
N LEU A 43 9.87 -9.01 -1.59
CA LEU A 43 9.35 -9.69 -2.76
C LEU A 43 9.59 -11.20 -2.70
N GLY A 44 8.51 -11.96 -2.62
CA GLY A 44 8.50 -13.42 -2.69
C GLY A 44 8.85 -14.15 -1.40
N ALA A 45 8.70 -13.48 -0.26
CA ALA A 45 8.75 -14.12 1.05
C ALA A 45 7.45 -14.88 1.34
N LYS A 46 7.56 -15.93 2.16
CA LYS A 46 6.41 -16.59 2.78
C LYS A 46 5.92 -15.76 3.96
N LEU A 47 4.68 -15.31 3.92
CA LEU A 47 4.02 -14.55 4.98
C LEU A 47 3.33 -15.49 5.98
N ILE A 48 3.69 -15.37 7.25
CA ILE A 48 3.08 -16.09 8.38
C ILE A 48 2.53 -15.07 9.38
N ASP A 49 1.40 -15.39 10.01
CA ASP A 49 0.82 -14.56 11.06
C ASP A 49 1.45 -14.80 12.45
N SER A 50 0.96 -14.09 13.47
CA SER A 50 1.39 -14.29 14.85
C SER A 50 0.98 -15.64 15.47
N MET A 51 0.04 -16.37 14.84
CA MET A 51 -0.43 -17.69 15.28
C MET A 51 0.37 -18.84 14.67
N GLY A 52 1.19 -18.55 13.65
CA GLY A 52 1.99 -19.55 12.94
C GLY A 52 1.28 -20.16 11.74
N ASP A 53 0.09 -19.67 11.38
CA ASP A 53 -0.64 -20.13 10.20
C ASP A 53 -0.08 -19.46 8.94
N GLU A 54 0.17 -20.27 7.91
CA GLU A 54 0.66 -19.77 6.63
C GLU A 54 -0.44 -18.98 5.91
N LEU A 55 -0.15 -17.73 5.57
CA LEU A 55 -1.10 -16.85 4.89
C LEU A 55 -0.83 -16.77 3.39
N ILE A 56 0.44 -16.62 2.97
CA ILE A 56 0.83 -16.39 1.57
C ILE A 56 2.25 -16.89 1.30
N THR A 57 2.44 -17.82 0.36
CA THR A 57 3.78 -18.41 0.06
C THR A 57 4.69 -17.50 -0.80
N ASP A 58 4.12 -16.67 -1.68
CA ASP A 58 4.83 -15.72 -2.56
C ASP A 58 4.23 -14.32 -2.40
N SER A 59 4.58 -13.68 -1.28
CA SER A 59 4.01 -12.40 -0.89
C SER A 59 4.77 -11.20 -1.46
N VAL A 60 4.05 -10.10 -1.65
CA VAL A 60 4.60 -8.76 -1.88
C VAL A 60 4.19 -7.90 -0.71
N ILE A 61 5.18 -7.32 -0.04
CA ILE A 61 4.97 -6.38 1.07
C ILE A 61 5.63 -5.07 0.67
N VAL A 62 4.84 -4.02 0.56
CA VAL A 62 5.29 -2.67 0.22
C VAL A 62 5.24 -1.81 1.46
N ILE A 63 6.34 -1.12 1.75
CA ILE A 63 6.54 -0.30 2.93
C ILE A 63 6.92 1.10 2.46
N ARG A 64 6.32 2.12 3.07
CA ARG A 64 6.66 3.54 2.84
C ARG A 64 6.82 4.27 4.15
N GLY A 65 8.02 4.79 4.39
CA GLY A 65 8.39 5.31 5.70
C GLY A 65 8.15 4.24 6.75
N THR A 66 7.38 4.56 7.78
CA THR A 66 7.21 3.68 8.94
C THR A 66 6.08 2.65 8.83
N ARG A 67 5.34 2.65 7.71
CA ARG A 67 4.11 1.86 7.58
C ARG A 67 4.09 0.98 6.35
N ILE A 68 3.36 -0.12 6.50
CA ILE A 68 3.02 -1.01 5.41
C ILE A 68 1.98 -0.32 4.52
N GLU A 69 2.31 -0.11 3.25
CA GLU A 69 1.40 0.44 2.24
C GLU A 69 0.47 -0.64 1.70
N SER A 70 0.99 -1.83 1.37
CA SER A 70 0.21 -2.95 0.84
C SER A 70 0.84 -4.30 1.12
N VAL A 71 0.01 -5.33 1.25
CA VAL A 71 0.40 -6.74 1.43
C VAL A 71 -0.50 -7.61 0.59
N GLY A 72 0.05 -8.63 -0.06
CA GLY A 72 -0.76 -9.64 -0.72
C GLY A 72 0.05 -10.60 -1.59
N TYR A 73 -0.67 -11.41 -2.38
CA TYR A 73 -0.08 -12.29 -3.37
C TYR A 73 0.61 -11.48 -4.46
N ARG A 74 1.76 -11.96 -4.93
CA ARG A 74 2.49 -11.35 -6.05
C ARG A 74 1.67 -11.20 -7.33
N SER A 75 0.69 -12.07 -7.56
CA SER A 75 -0.20 -11.99 -8.72
C SER A 75 -1.17 -10.80 -8.68
N HIS A 76 -1.42 -10.21 -7.50
CA HIS A 76 -2.46 -9.19 -7.29
C HIS A 76 -1.94 -7.90 -6.64
N THR A 77 -0.72 -7.90 -6.11
CA THR A 77 -0.11 -6.74 -5.44
C THR A 77 1.00 -6.15 -6.34
N PRO A 78 0.79 -4.95 -6.90
CA PRO A 78 1.79 -4.30 -7.75
C PRO A 78 3.08 -3.99 -6.99
N VAL A 79 4.23 -4.22 -7.64
CA VAL A 79 5.54 -3.80 -7.12
C VAL A 79 5.82 -2.36 -7.59
N PRO A 80 5.91 -1.38 -6.68
CA PRO A 80 6.21 0.00 -7.05
C PRO A 80 7.65 0.12 -7.57
N LYS A 81 7.88 1.08 -8.46
CA LYS A 81 9.21 1.41 -8.99
C LYS A 81 9.91 2.44 -8.10
N GLY A 82 11.24 2.53 -8.25
CA GLY A 82 12.04 3.62 -7.67
C GLY A 82 12.33 3.48 -6.17
N GLY A 83 12.25 2.26 -5.65
CA GLY A 83 12.50 1.93 -4.26
C GLY A 83 13.49 0.76 -4.10
N GLU A 84 13.74 0.39 -2.86
CA GLU A 84 14.51 -0.80 -2.52
C GLU A 84 13.66 -2.06 -2.77
N ILE A 85 14.29 -3.10 -3.34
CA ILE A 85 13.67 -4.41 -3.45
C ILE A 85 14.52 -5.39 -2.65
N VAL A 86 13.91 -5.99 -1.64
CA VAL A 86 14.48 -7.09 -0.85
C VAL A 86 13.96 -8.41 -1.40
N ASP A 87 14.89 -9.26 -1.82
CA ASP A 87 14.57 -10.61 -2.28
C ASP A 87 14.17 -11.48 -1.08
N GLY A 88 12.89 -11.79 -0.98
CA GLY A 88 12.31 -12.58 0.09
C GLY A 88 12.31 -14.08 -0.18
N ARG A 89 12.77 -14.54 -1.34
CA ARG A 89 12.66 -15.97 -1.71
C ARG A 89 13.43 -16.85 -0.74
N GLY A 90 12.78 -17.90 -0.24
CA GLY A 90 13.34 -18.79 0.78
C GLY A 90 13.37 -18.19 2.20
N LEU A 91 12.86 -16.97 2.35
CA LEU A 91 12.66 -16.31 3.64
C LEU A 91 11.19 -16.37 4.03
N VAL A 92 10.98 -16.40 5.35
CA VAL A 92 9.71 -16.22 6.00
C VAL A 92 9.68 -14.83 6.60
N VAL A 93 8.60 -14.09 6.35
CA VAL A 93 8.32 -12.79 6.96
C VAL A 93 7.21 -12.93 7.99
N ALA A 94 7.45 -12.39 9.18
CA ALA A 94 6.53 -12.41 10.31
C ALA A 94 6.54 -11.06 11.03
N PRO A 95 5.50 -10.73 11.80
CA PRO A 95 5.50 -9.52 12.64
C PRO A 95 6.52 -9.65 13.78
N LEU A 96 7.26 -8.57 14.09
CA LEU A 96 8.25 -8.52 15.19
C LEU A 96 7.63 -8.47 16.60
N THR A 97 6.31 -8.36 16.69
CA THR A 97 5.51 -8.22 17.91
C THR A 97 5.95 -7.10 18.86
N THR A 98 5.24 -5.97 18.73
CA THR A 98 5.10 -4.96 19.80
C THR A 98 3.68 -4.38 19.76
N GLY A 99 2.63 -5.15 20.09
CA GLY A 99 1.30 -4.50 20.23
C GLY A 99 0.03 -5.34 20.45
N LYS A 100 -0.26 -5.68 21.72
CA LYS A 100 -1.60 -5.66 22.35
C LYS A 100 -2.73 -6.60 21.90
N SER A 101 -2.60 -7.51 20.94
CA SER A 101 -3.70 -8.45 20.64
C SER A 101 -3.22 -9.78 20.05
N GLU A 102 -3.95 -10.84 20.37
CA GLU A 102 -3.64 -12.25 20.09
C GLU A 102 -3.86 -12.64 18.60
N HIS A 103 -4.03 -11.66 17.72
CA HIS A 103 -4.31 -11.82 16.28
C HIS A 103 -3.55 -10.76 15.46
N ASP A 104 -2.24 -10.64 15.66
CA ASP A 104 -1.44 -9.62 14.98
C ASP A 104 -1.17 -10.05 13.53
N VAL A 105 -2.04 -9.61 12.63
CA VAL A 105 -1.96 -9.88 11.18
C VAL A 105 -1.29 -8.71 10.48
N ILE A 106 -0.31 -9.01 9.63
CA ILE A 106 0.35 -8.02 8.77
C ILE A 106 -0.66 -7.52 7.73
N LYS A 107 -1.03 -6.25 7.80
CA LYS A 107 -1.96 -5.58 6.87
C LYS A 107 -1.51 -4.15 6.57
N ALA A 108 -2.06 -3.59 5.48
CA ALA A 108 -1.86 -2.19 5.14
C ALA A 108 -2.25 -1.26 6.31
N GLY A 109 -1.42 -0.24 6.53
CA GLY A 109 -1.56 0.73 7.61
C GLY A 109 -0.84 0.36 8.91
N ASN A 110 -0.48 -0.92 9.11
CA ASN A 110 0.32 -1.33 10.26
C ASN A 110 1.71 -0.68 10.23
N VAL A 111 2.33 -0.57 11.41
CA VAL A 111 3.75 -0.23 11.52
C VAL A 111 4.57 -1.36 10.90
N ALA A 112 5.61 -1.01 10.16
CA ALA A 112 6.50 -1.98 9.52
C ALA A 112 7.52 -2.51 10.54
N ASP A 113 7.02 -3.33 11.47
CA ASP A 113 7.80 -4.10 12.44
C ASP A 113 7.85 -5.56 11.95
N LEU A 114 8.85 -5.89 11.15
CA LEU A 114 8.94 -7.17 10.42
C LEU A 114 10.26 -7.89 10.71
N VAL A 115 10.19 -9.21 10.89
CA VAL A 115 11.37 -10.07 10.93
C VAL A 115 11.34 -10.99 9.73
N LEU A 116 12.47 -11.08 9.03
CA LEU A 116 12.71 -12.01 7.95
C LEU A 116 13.74 -13.03 8.42
N PHE A 117 13.38 -14.31 8.35
CA PHE A 117 14.25 -15.42 8.74
C PHE A 117 14.19 -16.53 7.69
N LYS A 118 15.24 -17.34 7.59
CA LYS A 118 15.24 -18.47 6.65
C LYS A 118 14.12 -19.46 6.96
N ASP A 119 13.46 -19.95 5.92
CA ASP A 119 12.52 -21.07 6.05
C ASP A 119 13.29 -22.35 6.41
N ASN A 120 13.21 -22.75 7.67
CA ASN A 120 13.89 -23.95 8.18
C ASN A 120 12.98 -25.19 8.17
N SER A 121 11.94 -25.23 7.32
CA SER A 121 10.95 -26.33 7.20
C SER A 121 11.51 -27.69 6.71
N THR A 122 12.81 -27.95 6.86
CA THR A 122 13.41 -29.25 6.53
C THR A 122 14.00 -29.93 7.76
N ALA A 123 13.19 -30.82 8.32
CA ALA A 123 13.56 -32.09 8.96
C ALA A 123 14.53 -32.16 10.15
N ASP A 124 15.16 -31.08 10.62
CA ASP A 124 16.03 -31.12 11.80
C ASP A 124 15.50 -30.27 12.94
N ILE A 125 15.03 -30.97 13.97
CA ILE A 125 14.56 -30.43 15.25
C ILE A 125 15.78 -29.85 15.99
N GLY A 126 16.10 -28.62 15.63
CA GLY A 126 17.05 -27.75 16.29
C GLY A 126 16.66 -26.32 15.99
N ASN A 127 15.69 -25.78 16.74
CA ASN A 127 15.10 -24.45 16.59
C ASN A 127 16.17 -23.33 16.62
N ASN A 128 16.81 -23.07 15.49
CA ASN A 128 17.66 -21.91 15.29
C ASN A 128 17.11 -21.15 14.08
N ARG A 129 16.11 -20.28 14.30
CA ARG A 129 15.63 -19.36 13.28
C ARG A 129 16.75 -18.35 13.00
N GLN A 130 17.46 -18.55 11.89
CA GLN A 130 18.45 -17.58 11.41
C GLN A 130 17.71 -16.35 10.92
N ILE A 131 17.76 -15.28 11.72
CA ILE A 131 17.26 -13.96 11.33
C ILE A 131 18.20 -13.43 10.26
N GLU A 132 17.64 -13.13 9.09
CA GLU A 132 18.38 -12.52 7.97
C GLU A 132 18.21 -11.00 8.00
N HIS A 133 16.99 -10.53 8.27
CA HIS A 133 16.69 -9.11 8.38
C HIS A 133 15.70 -8.84 9.50
N MET A 134 15.89 -7.72 10.17
CA MET A 134 14.92 -7.16 11.11
C MET A 134 14.60 -5.74 10.64
N MET A 135 13.32 -5.38 10.67
CA MET A 135 12.86 -4.03 10.34
C MET A 135 12.04 -3.51 11.50
N GLN A 136 12.42 -2.36 12.06
CA GLN A 136 11.66 -1.71 13.14
C GLN A 136 11.19 -0.34 12.66
N ALA A 137 9.88 -0.11 12.73
CA ALA A 137 9.22 1.10 12.27
C ALA A 137 9.64 1.52 10.85
N GLY A 138 9.80 0.55 9.93
CA GLY A 138 10.17 0.80 8.53
C GLY A 138 11.66 0.95 8.25
N GLU A 139 12.51 0.91 9.27
CA GLU A 139 13.97 1.01 9.15
C GLU A 139 14.61 -0.36 9.37
N TRP A 140 15.60 -0.71 8.55
CA TRP A 140 16.37 -1.94 8.73
C TRP A 140 17.26 -1.86 9.99
N VAL A 141 17.16 -2.89 10.83
CA VAL A 141 17.97 -3.09 12.02
C VAL A 141 18.81 -4.34 11.79
N HIS A 142 20.12 -4.15 11.80
CA HIS A 142 21.16 -5.18 11.62
C HIS A 142 21.85 -5.48 12.95
#